data_AF-A0AA95JXM5-F1
#
_entry.id   AF-A0AA95JXM5-F1
#
_cell.length_a   1.000
_cell.length_b   1.000
_cell.length_c   1.000
_cell.angle_alpha   90.00
_cell.angle_beta   90.00
_cell.angle_gamma   90.00
#
_symmetry.space_group_name_H-M   'P 1'
#
loop_
_entity.id
_entity.type
_entity.pdbx_description
1 polymer ?
#
loop_
_entity_poly.entity_id
_entity_poly.type
_entity_poly.pdbx_seq_one_letter_code
_entity_poly.pdbx_strand_id
1 'polypeptide(L)'
;MSFWQNRRYQEIEKVSTGDPIRGLANKNFPWHLLYATFADNINDTWHYEISCLSIFPDKKIKQVRAQIFMIAESEVTKINLKQIGISNDRLDLINIPRWNYLEEKFSSEIICELEKVEENAKQLAEKWILQILNKSSLEYKFKRIMNNIKSSKISGFSE
;
A
#
# COMPACT_ATOMS: atom_id res chain seq x y z
N MET A 1 30.08 -8.48 19.66
CA MET A 1 28.80 -8.30 18.95
C MET A 1 28.68 -6.84 18.57
N SER A 2 28.99 -6.49 17.31
CA SER A 2 28.91 -5.10 16.86
C SER A 2 27.44 -4.73 16.63
N PHE A 3 26.87 -4.00 17.59
CA PHE A 3 25.65 -3.23 17.36
C PHE A 3 25.88 -2.35 16.13
N TRP A 4 24.99 -2.46 15.15
CA TRP A 4 24.94 -1.54 14.01
C TRP A 4 24.80 -0.12 14.55
N GLN A 5 25.91 0.61 14.61
CA GLN A 5 25.90 2.05 14.87
C GLN A 5 25.29 2.74 13.64
N ASN A 6 23.97 2.84 13.67
CA ASN A 6 23.21 3.55 12.67
C ASN A 6 23.43 5.06 12.89
N ARG A 7 24.42 5.64 12.19
CA ARG A 7 24.85 7.05 12.32
C ARG A 7 23.70 8.06 12.21
N ARG A 8 22.56 7.69 11.60
CA ARG A 8 21.34 8.51 11.50
C ARG A 8 20.76 8.94 12.85
N TYR A 9 20.96 8.19 13.92
CA TYR A 9 20.36 8.49 15.23
C TYR A 9 21.27 9.29 16.17
N GLN A 10 22.59 9.34 15.90
CA GLN A 10 23.54 10.06 16.77
C GLN A 10 23.38 11.59 16.71
N GLU A 11 22.81 12.13 15.63
CA GLU A 11 22.53 13.56 15.51
C GLU A 11 21.19 13.96 16.15
N ILE A 12 20.28 13.01 16.41
CA ILE A 12 18.95 13.26 16.95
C ILE A 12 19.00 13.53 18.48
N GLU A 13 19.96 12.93 19.19
CA GLU A 13 20.11 13.09 20.65
C GLU A 13 20.43 14.53 21.11
N LYS A 14 20.87 15.43 20.21
CA LYS A 14 21.22 16.81 20.56
C LYS A 14 20.08 17.82 20.50
N VAL A 15 18.90 17.45 19.99
CA VAL A 15 17.78 18.41 19.83
C VAL A 15 16.64 18.05 20.78
N SER A 16 16.87 18.28 22.08
CA SER A 16 15.79 18.23 23.08
C SER A 16 15.14 19.60 23.24
N THR A 17 13.82 19.56 23.45
CA THR A 17 12.86 20.66 23.74
C THR A 17 12.24 21.37 22.54
N GLY A 18 11.04 20.92 22.16
CA GLY A 18 10.03 21.76 21.52
C GLY A 18 9.30 21.13 20.35
N ASP A 19 9.99 20.39 19.49
CA ASP A 19 9.41 19.88 18.24
C ASP A 19 10.04 18.52 17.87
N PRO A 20 9.26 17.42 17.88
CA PRO A 20 9.77 16.07 17.59
C PRO A 20 10.24 15.90 16.14
N ILE A 21 9.97 16.86 15.24
CA ILE A 21 10.33 16.82 13.81
C ILE A 21 11.57 17.68 13.52
N ARG A 22 11.99 18.52 14.47
CA ARG A 22 13.08 19.50 14.33
C ARG A 22 14.44 18.80 14.32
N GLY A 23 14.84 18.32 13.17
CA GLY A 23 16.10 17.58 12.96
C GLY A 23 15.99 16.42 11.96
N LEU A 24 14.78 16.08 11.50
CA LEU A 24 14.64 15.10 10.42
C LEU A 24 15.20 15.67 9.11
N ALA A 25 16.30 15.09 8.64
CA ALA A 25 17.08 15.56 7.50
C ALA A 25 16.34 15.59 6.16
N ASN A 26 15.10 15.10 6.07
CA ASN A 26 14.30 15.13 4.84
C ASN A 26 12.83 15.44 5.16
N LYS A 27 12.39 16.67 4.85
CA LYS A 27 10.97 17.02 4.70
C LYS A 27 10.37 16.48 3.38
N ASN A 28 11.01 15.48 2.77
CA ASN A 28 10.60 14.91 1.48
C ASN A 28 9.65 13.76 1.75
N PHE A 29 8.36 14.09 1.84
CA PHE A 29 7.29 13.11 1.79
C PHE A 29 6.93 12.80 0.32
N PRO A 30 6.44 11.59 0.01
CA PRO A 30 6.12 10.50 0.93
C PRO A 30 7.36 9.74 1.43
N TRP A 31 7.32 9.33 2.70
CA TRP A 31 8.34 8.45 3.29
C TRP A 31 7.90 7.00 3.13
N HIS A 32 8.59 6.27 2.25
CA HIS A 32 8.40 4.83 2.08
C HIS A 32 8.83 4.08 3.35
N LEU A 33 7.91 3.29 3.91
CA LEU A 33 8.13 2.53 5.16
C LEU A 33 8.37 1.04 4.91
N LEU A 34 7.60 0.44 3.99
CA LEU A 34 7.65 -0.99 3.72
C LEU A 34 7.15 -1.30 2.31
N TYR A 35 7.80 -2.27 1.68
CA TYR A 35 7.32 -2.96 0.49
C TYR A 35 7.40 -4.47 0.74
N ALA A 36 6.31 -5.19 0.50
CA ALA A 36 6.26 -6.64 0.68
C ALA A 36 5.12 -7.27 -0.12
N THR A 37 5.00 -8.59 -0.03
CA THR A 37 3.99 -9.37 -0.73
C THR A 37 3.21 -10.27 0.21
N PHE A 38 1.96 -10.58 -0.12
CA PHE A 38 1.17 -11.64 0.49
C PHE A 38 0.36 -12.38 -0.57
N ALA A 39 0.01 -13.64 -0.29
CA ALA A 39 -0.90 -14.40 -1.14
C ALA A 39 -2.32 -14.33 -0.58
N ASP A 40 -3.31 -14.22 -1.46
CA ASP A 40 -4.71 -14.34 -1.04
C ASP A 40 -5.22 -15.77 -0.95
N ASN A 41 -6.48 -15.92 -0.52
CA ASN A 41 -7.10 -17.23 -0.28
C ASN A 41 -7.22 -18.10 -1.55
N ILE A 42 -7.02 -17.53 -2.73
CA ILE A 42 -7.04 -18.23 -4.02
C ILE A 42 -5.67 -18.13 -4.72
N ASN A 43 -4.62 -17.88 -3.95
CA ASN A 43 -3.21 -17.89 -4.34
C ASN A 43 -2.81 -16.83 -5.39
N ASP A 44 -3.56 -15.74 -5.55
CA ASP A 44 -3.02 -14.58 -6.27
C ASP A 44 -2.10 -13.80 -5.35
N THR A 45 -0.95 -13.38 -5.89
CA THR A 45 0.04 -12.60 -5.14
C THR A 45 -0.33 -11.12 -5.19
N TRP A 46 -0.42 -10.52 -4.02
CA TRP A 46 -0.58 -9.09 -3.81
C TRP A 46 0.76 -8.49 -3.43
N HIS A 47 1.13 -7.40 -4.09
CA HIS A 47 2.24 -6.54 -3.72
C HIS A 47 1.64 -5.37 -2.95
N TYR A 48 2.23 -4.98 -1.84
CA TYR A 48 1.78 -3.81 -1.11
C TYR A 48 2.93 -2.92 -0.69
N GLU A 49 2.65 -1.63 -0.70
CA GLU A 49 3.53 -0.57 -0.27
C GLU A 49 2.85 0.22 0.85
N ILE A 50 3.59 0.46 1.93
CA ILE A 50 3.20 1.37 3.00
C ILE A 50 4.09 2.61 2.93
N SER A 51 3.45 3.77 2.91
CA SER A 51 4.10 5.07 2.93
C SER A 51 3.49 5.97 4.00
N CYS A 52 4.32 6.79 4.63
CA CYS A 52 3.87 7.92 5.42
C CYS A 52 3.80 9.17 4.52
N LEU A 53 2.61 9.75 4.37
CA LEU A 53 2.38 10.90 3.48
C LEU A 53 2.68 12.24 4.15
N SER A 54 2.55 12.31 5.47
CA SER A 54 2.84 13.51 6.24
C SER A 54 2.99 13.19 7.72
N ILE A 55 3.80 13.98 8.43
CA ILE A 55 3.92 13.94 9.88
C ILE A 55 3.82 15.37 10.40
N PHE A 56 2.95 15.59 11.39
CA PHE A 56 2.78 16.86 12.08
C PHE A 56 2.98 16.68 13.59
N PRO A 57 3.54 17.66 14.30
CA PRO A 57 3.60 17.58 15.76
C PRO A 57 2.17 17.67 16.30
N ASP A 58 1.83 16.78 17.25
CA ASP A 58 0.53 16.86 17.92
C ASP A 58 0.60 17.79 19.13
N LYS A 59 -0.56 18.22 19.65
CA LYS A 59 -0.64 19.13 20.80
C LYS A 59 0.00 18.55 22.08
N LYS A 60 0.19 17.24 22.14
CA LYS A 60 0.83 16.53 23.25
C LYS A 60 2.34 16.45 23.05
N ILE A 61 3.10 16.73 24.12
CA ILE A 61 4.56 16.66 24.14
C ILE A 61 5.03 15.28 23.64
N LYS A 62 5.99 15.28 22.69
CA LYS A 62 6.62 14.09 22.06
C LYS A 62 5.71 13.23 21.16
N GLN A 63 4.50 13.66 20.84
CA GLN A 63 3.64 12.94 19.89
C GLN A 63 3.63 13.60 18.52
N VAL A 64 3.47 12.77 17.51
CA VAL A 64 3.26 13.17 16.13
C VAL A 64 1.98 12.54 15.60
N ARG A 65 1.32 13.29 14.74
CA ARG A 65 0.22 12.84 13.90
C ARG A 65 0.80 12.46 12.54
N ALA A 66 0.79 11.18 12.22
CA ALA A 66 1.29 10.66 10.95
C ALA A 66 0.12 10.18 10.08
N GLN A 67 0.13 10.55 8.81
CA GLN A 67 -0.79 10.02 7.81
C GLN A 67 -0.13 8.81 7.15
N ILE A 68 -0.66 7.62 7.43
CA ILE A 68 -0.20 6.36 6.84
C ILE A 68 -1.09 6.00 5.67
N PHE A 69 -0.48 5.56 4.59
CA PHE A 69 -1.13 5.17 3.36
C PHE A 69 -0.57 3.83 2.88
N MET A 70 -1.46 2.97 2.40
CA MET A 70 -1.09 1.71 1.77
C MET A 70 -1.73 1.59 0.40
N ILE A 71 -0.94 1.18 -0.59
CA ILE A 71 -1.44 0.67 -1.87
C ILE A 71 -1.15 -0.83 -1.88
N ALA A 72 -2.16 -1.64 -2.22
CA ALA A 72 -2.00 -3.05 -2.49
C ALA A 72 -2.49 -3.36 -3.92
N GLU A 73 -1.67 -4.05 -4.69
CA GLU A 73 -1.83 -4.30 -6.11
C GLU A 73 -1.69 -5.78 -6.42
N SER A 74 -2.52 -6.31 -7.33
CA SER A 74 -2.43 -7.70 -7.77
C SER A 74 -2.89 -7.85 -9.21
N GLU A 75 -2.28 -8.78 -9.93
CA GLU A 75 -2.79 -9.25 -11.21
C GLU A 75 -3.43 -10.62 -11.01
N VAL A 76 -4.68 -10.77 -11.45
CA VAL A 76 -5.39 -12.05 -11.33
C VAL A 76 -4.70 -13.10 -12.20
N THR A 77 -4.30 -14.23 -11.61
CA THR A 77 -3.57 -15.28 -12.32
C THR A 77 -4.44 -15.95 -13.38
N LYS A 78 -3.79 -16.51 -14.41
CA LYS A 78 -4.47 -17.27 -15.49
C LYS A 78 -5.34 -18.40 -14.98
N ILE A 79 -4.96 -19.03 -13.87
CA ILE A 79 -5.73 -20.11 -13.23
C ILE A 79 -7.06 -19.57 -12.72
N ASN A 80 -7.04 -18.47 -11.97
CA ASN A 80 -8.24 -17.85 -11.42
C ASN A 80 -9.10 -17.21 -12.52
N LEU A 81 -8.50 -16.62 -13.55
CA LEU A 81 -9.20 -16.13 -14.75
C LEU A 81 -9.99 -17.25 -15.45
N LYS A 82 -9.39 -18.44 -15.59
CA LYS A 82 -10.08 -19.62 -16.15
C LYS A 82 -11.25 -20.07 -15.26
N GLN A 83 -11.09 -20.04 -13.95
CA GLN A 83 -12.16 -20.42 -13.00
C GLN A 83 -13.36 -19.47 -13.06
N ILE A 84 -13.14 -18.17 -13.28
CA ILE A 84 -14.22 -17.18 -13.45
C ILE A 84 -14.77 -17.12 -14.88
N GLY A 85 -14.34 -18.01 -15.77
CA GLY A 85 -14.85 -18.10 -17.14
C GLY A 85 -14.36 -17.00 -18.09
N ILE A 86 -13.28 -16.30 -17.72
CA ILE A 86 -12.67 -15.28 -18.57
C ILE A 86 -11.55 -15.90 -19.41
N SER A 87 -11.75 -15.91 -20.73
CA SER A 87 -10.73 -16.35 -21.69
C SER A 87 -9.68 -15.26 -21.87
N ASN A 88 -8.46 -15.52 -21.38
CA ASN A 88 -7.32 -14.59 -21.49
C ASN A 88 -7.05 -14.23 -22.95
N ASP A 89 -7.09 -15.22 -23.85
CA ASP A 89 -6.77 -15.05 -25.27
C ASP A 89 -7.69 -14.06 -25.99
N ARG A 90 -8.98 -13.99 -25.58
CA ARG A 90 -9.95 -13.05 -26.17
C ARG A 90 -9.77 -11.63 -25.68
N LEU A 91 -9.32 -11.45 -24.43
CA LEU A 91 -9.10 -10.12 -23.86
C LEU A 91 -7.73 -9.56 -24.20
N ASP A 92 -6.70 -10.40 -24.41
CA ASP A 92 -5.41 -9.94 -24.93
C ASP A 92 -5.54 -9.40 -26.37
N LEU A 93 -6.53 -9.89 -27.14
CA LEU A 93 -6.88 -9.35 -28.46
C LEU A 93 -7.58 -7.98 -28.39
N ILE A 94 -8.23 -7.67 -27.26
CA ILE A 94 -8.88 -6.39 -27.02
C ILE A 94 -7.87 -5.56 -26.25
N ASN A 95 -7.10 -4.71 -26.93
CA ASN A 95 -5.95 -3.93 -26.43
C ASN A 95 -6.31 -2.98 -25.26
N ILE A 96 -6.73 -3.55 -24.13
CA ILE A 96 -7.10 -2.91 -22.88
C ILE A 96 -5.94 -3.21 -21.92
N PRO A 97 -5.11 -2.21 -21.61
CA PRO A 97 -4.01 -2.41 -20.69
C PRO A 97 -4.53 -2.73 -19.28
N ARG A 98 -3.90 -3.71 -18.62
CA ARG A 98 -4.11 -4.03 -17.19
C ARG A 98 -5.58 -4.31 -16.81
N TRP A 99 -6.36 -4.95 -17.69
CA TRP A 99 -7.77 -5.28 -17.39
C TRP A 99 -7.93 -6.23 -16.19
N ASN A 100 -6.94 -7.12 -15.99
CA ASN A 100 -6.88 -8.10 -14.90
C ASN A 100 -6.22 -7.57 -13.61
N TYR A 101 -5.94 -6.28 -13.55
CA TYR A 101 -5.30 -5.62 -12.41
C TYR A 101 -6.31 -5.22 -11.33
N LEU A 102 -5.96 -5.48 -10.09
CA LEU A 102 -6.70 -5.12 -8.90
C LEU A 102 -5.86 -4.17 -8.05
N GLU A 103 -6.51 -3.14 -7.53
CA GLU A 103 -5.88 -2.15 -6.67
C GLU A 103 -6.77 -1.81 -5.49
N GLU A 104 -6.17 -1.79 -4.31
CA GLU A 104 -6.78 -1.41 -3.06
C GLU A 104 -5.94 -0.35 -2.36
N LYS A 105 -6.56 0.77 -2.02
CA LYS A 105 -5.92 1.91 -1.36
C LYS A 105 -6.53 2.12 0.01
N PHE A 106 -5.66 2.29 1.01
CA PHE A 106 -6.06 2.50 2.39
C PHE A 106 -5.30 3.68 2.95
N SER A 107 -5.97 4.47 3.80
CA SER A 107 -5.33 5.56 4.52
C SER A 107 -5.86 5.61 5.93
N SER A 108 -4.98 5.93 6.89
CA SER A 108 -5.36 6.21 8.26
C SER A 108 -4.42 7.23 8.86
N GLU A 109 -4.97 8.05 9.75
CA GLU A 109 -4.18 8.89 10.64
C GLU A 109 -3.85 8.10 11.91
N ILE A 110 -2.62 8.26 12.41
CA ILE A 110 -2.19 7.73 13.72
C ILE A 110 -1.58 8.86 14.54
N ILE A 111 -1.82 8.83 15.85
CA ILE A 111 -1.15 9.72 16.82
C ILE A 111 -0.29 8.85 17.71
N CYS A 112 1.03 8.98 17.59
CA CYS A 112 1.99 8.19 18.34
C CYS A 112 3.31 8.92 18.54
N GLU A 113 4.21 8.34 19.33
CA GLU A 113 5.61 8.81 19.37
C GLU A 113 6.26 8.59 18.00
N LEU A 114 7.16 9.49 17.59
CA LEU A 114 7.81 9.43 16.26
C LEU A 114 8.48 8.08 16.00
N GLU A 115 9.15 7.52 17.01
CA GLU A 115 9.84 6.23 16.93
C GLU A 115 8.89 5.05 16.70
N LYS A 116 7.60 5.19 17.03
CA LYS A 116 6.57 4.16 16.90
C LYS A 116 5.79 4.24 15.59
N VAL A 117 6.07 5.21 14.72
CA VAL A 117 5.35 5.39 13.45
C VAL A 117 5.47 4.15 12.57
N GLU A 118 6.68 3.60 12.41
CA GLU A 118 6.92 2.41 11.58
C GLU A 118 6.22 1.16 12.14
N GLU A 119 6.26 0.95 13.46
CA GLU A 119 5.61 -0.20 14.10
C GLU A 119 4.09 -0.12 13.97
N ASN A 120 3.50 1.04 14.26
CA ASN A 120 2.05 1.25 14.10
C ASN A 120 1.60 1.12 12.66
N ALA A 121 2.42 1.56 11.69
CA ALA A 121 2.12 1.40 10.28
C ALA A 121 2.08 -0.09 9.87
N LYS A 122 2.97 -0.93 10.40
CA LYS A 122 2.94 -2.39 10.19
C LYS A 122 1.69 -3.03 10.78
N GLN A 123 1.32 -2.66 12.01
CA GLN A 123 0.09 -3.16 12.65
C GLN A 123 -1.18 -2.74 11.88
N LEU A 124 -1.21 -1.54 11.31
CA LEU A 124 -2.29 -1.12 10.42
C LEU A 124 -2.34 -1.92 9.13
N ALA A 125 -1.18 -2.19 8.53
CA ALA A 125 -1.10 -2.98 7.31
C ALA A 125 -1.63 -4.40 7.51
N GLU A 126 -1.32 -5.06 8.62
CA GLU A 126 -1.90 -6.38 8.94
C GLU A 126 -3.43 -6.36 8.94
N LYS A 127 -4.04 -5.30 9.51
CA LYS A 127 -5.50 -5.13 9.50
C LYS A 127 -6.04 -4.93 8.09
N TRP A 128 -5.39 -4.12 7.26
CA TRP A 128 -5.81 -3.90 5.88
C TRP A 128 -5.61 -5.14 5.01
N ILE A 129 -4.51 -5.88 5.20
CA ILE A 129 -4.25 -7.16 4.53
C ILE A 129 -5.39 -8.14 4.86
N LEU A 130 -5.78 -8.27 6.13
CA LEU A 130 -6.93 -9.11 6.51
C LEU A 130 -8.23 -8.67 5.82
N GLN A 131 -8.46 -7.37 5.66
CA GLN A 131 -9.62 -6.88 4.90
C GLN A 131 -9.55 -7.28 3.42
N ILE A 132 -8.37 -7.25 2.80
CA ILE A 132 -8.17 -7.70 1.42
C ILE A 132 -8.44 -9.20 1.32
N LEU A 133 -7.86 -10.01 2.20
CA LEU A 133 -8.04 -11.47 2.23
C LEU A 133 -9.51 -11.86 2.38
N ASN A 134 -10.25 -11.16 3.24
CA ASN A 134 -11.66 -11.46 3.49
C ASN A 134 -12.57 -11.13 2.31
N LYS A 135 -12.19 -10.18 1.44
CA LYS A 135 -12.98 -9.79 0.27
C LYS A 135 -12.51 -10.43 -1.04
N SER A 136 -11.31 -11.00 -1.09
CA SER A 136 -10.66 -11.49 -2.32
C SER A 136 -11.23 -12.81 -2.84
N SER A 137 -12.55 -12.91 -2.97
CA SER A 137 -13.24 -14.05 -3.58
C SER A 137 -13.16 -14.02 -5.11
N LEU A 138 -13.40 -15.17 -5.76
CA LEU A 138 -13.51 -15.24 -7.22
C LEU A 138 -14.61 -14.30 -7.76
N GLU A 139 -15.75 -14.21 -7.07
CA GLU A 139 -16.86 -13.33 -7.44
C GLU A 139 -16.46 -11.85 -7.37
N TYR A 140 -15.72 -11.47 -6.33
CA TYR A 140 -15.18 -10.12 -6.18
C TYR A 140 -14.26 -9.76 -7.35
N LYS A 141 -13.32 -10.64 -7.67
CA LYS A 141 -12.37 -10.45 -8.78
C LYS A 141 -13.09 -10.35 -10.11
N PHE A 142 -14.06 -11.22 -10.38
CA PHE A 142 -14.88 -11.16 -11.58
C PHE A 142 -15.57 -9.80 -11.73
N LYS A 143 -16.23 -9.32 -10.66
CA LYS A 143 -16.93 -8.03 -10.68
C LYS A 143 -15.96 -6.87 -10.95
N ARG A 144 -14.80 -6.87 -10.29
CA ARG A 144 -13.75 -5.84 -10.49
C ARG A 144 -13.21 -5.85 -11.91
N ILE A 145 -12.85 -7.02 -12.43
CA ILE A 145 -12.35 -7.18 -13.81
C ILE A 145 -13.39 -6.68 -14.81
N MET A 146 -14.66 -7.10 -14.68
CA MET A 146 -15.71 -6.66 -15.59
C MET A 146 -15.92 -5.14 -15.53
N ASN A 147 -15.78 -4.53 -14.36
CA ASN A 147 -15.82 -3.08 -14.23
C ASN A 147 -14.63 -2.42 -14.93
N ASN A 148 -13.40 -2.92 -14.74
CA ASN A 148 -12.21 -2.41 -15.41
C ASN A 148 -12.37 -2.45 -16.94
N ILE A 149 -12.84 -3.58 -17.47
CA ILE A 149 -13.10 -3.75 -18.91
C ILE A 149 -14.14 -2.74 -19.39
N LYS A 150 -15.26 -2.57 -18.66
CA LYS A 150 -16.31 -1.60 -19.01
C LYS A 150 -15.84 -0.14 -18.97
N SER A 151 -14.98 0.21 -18.02
CA SER A 151 -14.45 1.57 -17.88
C SER A 151 -13.30 1.87 -18.84
N SER A 152 -12.71 0.83 -19.43
CA SER A 152 -11.56 1.00 -20.32
C SER A 152 -12.00 1.51 -21.68
N LYS A 153 -11.34 2.57 -22.16
CA LYS A 153 -11.46 2.98 -23.55
C LYS A 153 -10.78 1.91 -24.40
N ILE A 154 -11.53 1.27 -25.29
CA ILE A 154 -10.98 0.31 -26.25
C ILE A 154 -10.06 1.10 -27.19
N SER A 155 -8.75 0.96 -26.99
CA SER A 155 -7.76 1.60 -27.86
C SER A 155 -7.74 0.85 -29.19
N GLY A 156 -8.55 1.32 -30.14
CA GLY A 156 -8.78 0.68 -31.43
C GLY A 156 -10.02 1.17 -32.18
N PHE A 157 -10.94 1.85 -31.49
CA PHE A 157 -12.01 2.63 -32.10
C PHE A 157 -11.84 4.10 -31.70
N SER A 158 -10.90 4.79 -32.34
CA SER A 158 -10.95 6.25 -32.47
C SER A 158 -11.94 6.62 -33.58
N GLU A 159 -12.65 7.73 -33.41
CA GLU A 159 -13.53 8.38 -34.40
C GLU A 159 -12.90 8.48 -35.81
#